data_AF-A0A9P0ZWU3-F1
#
_entry.id   AF-A0A9P0ZWU3-F1
#
_cell.length_a   1.000
_cell.length_b   1.000
_cell.length_c   1.000
_cell.angle_alpha   90.00
_cell.angle_beta   90.00
_cell.angle_gamma   90.00
#
_symmetry.space_group_name_H-M   'P 1'
#
loop_
_entity.id
_entity.type
_entity.pdbx_description
1 polymer ?
#
loop_
_entity_poly.entity_id
_entity_poly.type
_entity_poly.pdbx_seq_one_letter_code
_entity_poly.pdbx_strand_id
1 'polypeptide(L)'
;MGQEPRCIITDQDPSMKIAIPQVFTTTCHRFCMWHIMSKVSSKVGPDLSKDSNFMKELNLVVWSHYSQPSEFELGWTNLMREYDPLEHNWFSHMFEIRKMWIPAFFGDLFMAGLLRTTSRLESENNFFNEFTNPIFSLVEFYMQFESAMDSQRHKSAQLTKASESSIPEYKTPLHIERYASSVYNLSIFYLVQKEICCVYYSCAVQSLQHEGIVFTYVISDERGLNFTVVHNTSDGTKLCSCKHFERIGILCRHIFFVLKDKKVNAIPDRYVLHRWCKDSILNPLNAFEDGVFKQCVGTEKQTLAMKTLWSDIHFCVGMIEHHPHLLQQFSDVIKVQKELWSSSQPSSATASSKSEVIKGFYGSPIPTQISVHPPQQARNKGCGKRIKSGKEKAIEVSQKSK
;
A
#
# COMPACT_ATOMS: atom_id res chain seq x y z
N MET A 1 -16.36 10.86 -1.70
CA MET A 1 -15.03 11.49 -1.70
C MET A 1 -14.15 10.80 -0.68
N GLY A 2 -13.02 10.27 -1.13
CA GLY A 2 -12.04 9.52 -0.33
C GLY A 2 -11.10 10.44 0.44
N GLN A 3 -10.35 9.85 1.38
CA GLN A 3 -9.31 10.53 2.16
C GLN A 3 -8.01 10.62 1.36
N GLU A 4 -7.14 11.60 1.68
CA GLU A 4 -5.79 11.65 1.12
C GLU A 4 -5.01 10.36 1.45
N PRO A 5 -4.28 9.76 0.49
CA PRO A 5 -3.48 8.58 0.76
C PRO A 5 -2.34 8.93 1.72
N ARG A 6 -2.10 8.11 2.75
CA ARG A 6 -1.01 8.37 3.70
C ARG A 6 0.38 8.30 3.06
N CYS A 7 0.53 7.49 2.03
CA CYS A 7 1.78 7.25 1.33
C CYS A 7 1.53 7.12 -0.17
N ILE A 8 2.36 7.78 -0.98
CA ILE A 8 2.44 7.55 -2.43
C ILE A 8 3.87 7.13 -2.75
N ILE A 9 4.00 6.01 -3.47
CA ILE A 9 5.28 5.52 -3.98
C ILE A 9 5.28 5.68 -5.49
N THR A 10 6.27 6.39 -6.03
CA THR A 10 6.44 6.55 -7.47
C THR A 10 7.85 6.18 -7.89
N ASP A 11 8.07 6.14 -9.20
CA ASP A 11 9.41 6.19 -9.75
C ASP A 11 10.09 7.53 -9.41
N GLN A 12 11.38 7.61 -9.74
CA GLN A 12 12.13 8.87 -9.70
C GLN A 12 11.62 9.82 -10.81
N ASP A 13 10.48 10.47 -10.56
CA ASP A 13 9.86 11.47 -11.42
C ASP A 13 9.91 12.86 -10.73
N PRO A 14 10.67 13.83 -11.28
CA PRO A 14 10.75 15.18 -10.75
C PRO A 14 9.41 15.91 -10.70
N SER A 15 8.52 15.64 -11.66
CA SER A 15 7.19 16.26 -11.76
C SER A 15 6.29 15.75 -10.64
N MET A 16 6.28 14.44 -10.37
CA MET A 16 5.51 13.87 -9.26
C MET A 16 5.98 14.40 -7.91
N LYS A 17 7.30 14.59 -7.74
CA LYS A 17 7.88 15.18 -6.52
C LYS A 17 7.38 16.61 -6.26
N ILE A 18 7.05 17.36 -7.31
CA ILE A 18 6.53 18.74 -7.22
C ILE A 18 5.00 18.74 -7.08
N ALA A 19 4.30 17.90 -7.85
CA ALA A 19 2.85 17.92 -7.93
C ALA A 19 2.17 17.31 -6.69
N ILE A 20 2.72 16.21 -6.13
CA ILE A 20 2.10 15.53 -4.98
C ILE A 20 1.91 16.48 -3.78
N PRO A 21 2.93 17.24 -3.33
CA PRO A 21 2.76 18.15 -2.20
C PRO A 21 1.81 19.33 -2.45
N GLN A 22 1.52 19.67 -3.72
CA GLN A 22 0.59 20.73 -4.07
C GLN A 22 -0.88 20.28 -3.96
N VAL A 23 -1.13 18.98 -4.17
CA VAL A 23 -2.47 18.41 -4.16
C VAL A 23 -2.78 17.71 -2.84
N PHE A 24 -1.81 16.99 -2.29
CA PHE A 24 -1.95 16.23 -1.05
C PHE A 24 -1.00 16.76 0.01
N THR A 25 -1.58 17.41 1.01
CA THR A 25 -0.81 18.13 2.04
C THR A 25 -0.29 17.21 3.14
N THR A 26 -0.95 16.08 3.35
CA THR A 26 -0.59 15.11 4.41
C THR A 26 0.10 13.85 3.89
N THR A 27 0.13 13.64 2.58
CA THR A 27 0.72 12.45 1.96
C THR A 27 2.23 12.46 2.02
N CYS A 28 2.81 11.37 2.52
CA CYS A 28 4.24 11.11 2.40
C CYS A 28 4.58 10.54 1.01
N HIS A 29 5.33 11.30 0.21
CA HIS A 29 5.87 10.82 -1.06
C HIS A 29 7.20 10.07 -0.85
N ARG A 30 7.35 8.90 -1.47
CA ARG A 30 8.59 8.10 -1.49
C ARG A 30 8.88 7.59 -2.90
N PHE A 31 10.15 7.29 -3.16
CA PHE A 31 10.59 6.65 -4.40
C PHE A 31 10.61 5.13 -4.25
N CYS A 32 10.26 4.48 -5.35
CA CYS A 32 10.38 3.05 -5.48
C CYS A 32 11.85 2.61 -5.43
N MET A 33 12.17 1.79 -4.44
CA MET A 33 13.48 1.17 -4.28
C MET A 33 13.81 0.18 -5.40
N TRP A 34 12.86 -0.64 -5.87
CA TRP A 34 13.10 -1.61 -6.93
C TRP A 34 13.52 -0.93 -8.25
N HIS A 35 12.84 0.15 -8.66
CA HIS A 35 13.18 0.91 -9.86
C HIS A 35 14.53 1.63 -9.75
N ILE A 36 14.99 1.92 -8.54
CA ILE A 36 16.34 2.43 -8.31
C ILE A 36 17.35 1.29 -8.46
N MET A 37 17.09 0.16 -7.81
CA MET A 37 17.96 -1.01 -7.83
C MET A 37 18.07 -1.65 -9.21
N SER A 38 17.01 -1.67 -10.02
CA SER A 38 17.03 -2.19 -11.39
C SER A 38 17.92 -1.36 -12.32
N LYS A 39 18.16 -0.09 -11.99
CA LYS A 39 19.05 0.79 -12.77
C LYS A 39 20.52 0.60 -12.40
N VAL A 40 20.85 -0.01 -11.25
CA VAL A 40 22.24 -0.17 -10.77
C VAL A 40 23.13 -0.74 -11.87
N SER A 41 22.76 -1.88 -12.44
CA SER A 41 23.53 -2.58 -13.48
C SER A 41 23.82 -1.70 -14.70
N SER A 42 22.87 -0.84 -15.09
CA SER A 42 23.07 0.11 -16.18
C SER A 42 24.00 1.27 -15.80
N LYS A 43 24.03 1.68 -14.53
CA LYS A 43 24.72 2.88 -14.04
C LYS A 43 26.17 2.64 -13.66
N VAL A 44 26.48 1.49 -13.06
CA VAL A 44 27.81 1.19 -12.49
C VAL A 44 28.80 0.62 -13.52
N GLY A 45 28.34 0.36 -14.75
CA GLY A 45 29.16 -0.24 -15.80
C GLY A 45 29.28 -1.77 -15.68
N PRO A 46 29.84 -2.44 -16.70
CA PRO A 46 29.87 -3.89 -16.80
C PRO A 46 30.64 -4.57 -15.67
N ASP A 47 31.74 -3.99 -15.22
CA ASP A 47 32.65 -4.61 -14.24
C ASP A 47 31.97 -4.79 -12.88
N LEU A 48 31.45 -3.71 -12.29
CA LEU A 48 30.68 -3.76 -11.05
C LEU A 48 29.34 -4.48 -11.21
N SER A 49 28.67 -4.35 -12.37
CA SER A 49 27.36 -4.99 -12.58
C SER A 49 27.41 -6.52 -12.60
N LYS A 50 28.57 -7.09 -12.97
CA LYS A 50 28.79 -8.54 -13.04
C LYS A 50 29.44 -9.09 -11.78
N ASP A 51 29.93 -8.22 -10.89
CA ASP A 51 30.47 -8.61 -9.59
C ASP A 51 29.31 -9.08 -8.68
N SER A 52 29.28 -10.38 -8.44
CA SER A 52 28.27 -11.02 -7.61
C SER A 52 28.40 -10.65 -6.13
N ASN A 53 29.62 -10.41 -5.64
CA ASN A 53 29.87 -10.01 -4.25
C ASN A 53 29.37 -8.58 -4.04
N PHE A 54 29.74 -7.66 -4.93
CA PHE A 54 29.22 -6.29 -4.90
C PHE A 54 27.68 -6.25 -4.88
N MET A 55 27.05 -6.97 -5.83
CA MET A 55 25.58 -6.98 -5.90
C MET A 55 24.95 -7.62 -4.65
N LYS A 56 25.58 -8.64 -4.06
CA LYS A 56 25.10 -9.26 -2.83
C LYS A 56 25.19 -8.29 -1.65
N GLU A 57 26.34 -7.66 -1.43
CA GLU A 57 26.56 -6.70 -0.35
C GLU A 57 25.68 -5.46 -0.50
N LEU A 58 25.55 -4.90 -1.71
CA LEU A 58 24.63 -3.80 -2.00
C LEU A 58 23.18 -4.18 -1.66
N ASN A 59 22.75 -5.38 -2.04
CA ASN A 59 21.40 -5.83 -1.73
C ASN A 59 21.21 -6.02 -0.21
N LEU A 60 22.21 -6.49 0.52
CA LEU A 60 22.14 -6.61 1.99
C LEU A 60 21.97 -5.25 2.65
N VAL A 61 22.73 -4.24 2.23
CA VAL A 61 22.64 -2.87 2.78
C VAL A 61 21.29 -2.23 2.44
N VAL A 62 20.85 -2.33 1.19
CA VAL A 62 19.65 -1.63 0.70
C VAL A 62 18.35 -2.29 1.15
N TRP A 63 18.26 -3.62 1.07
CA TRP A 63 17.02 -4.36 1.36
C TRP A 63 16.87 -4.73 2.84
N SER A 64 17.78 -4.28 3.71
CA SER A 64 17.67 -4.54 5.14
C SER A 64 16.38 -3.93 5.71
N HIS A 65 15.57 -4.78 6.33
CA HIS A 65 14.26 -4.41 6.89
C HIS A 65 14.32 -3.88 8.32
N TYR A 66 15.43 -4.15 9.02
CA TYR A 66 15.57 -3.87 10.44
C TYR A 66 16.63 -2.81 10.71
N SER A 67 17.35 -2.38 9.66
CA SER A 67 18.40 -1.39 9.81
C SER A 67 17.85 -0.04 10.22
N GLN A 68 18.51 0.55 11.22
CA GLN A 68 18.35 1.95 11.55
C GLN A 68 19.06 2.84 10.52
N PRO A 69 18.69 4.13 10.42
CA PRO A 69 19.39 5.09 9.56
C PRO A 69 20.91 5.06 9.69
N SER A 70 21.43 4.98 10.92
CA SER A 70 22.88 4.94 11.20
C SER A 70 23.55 3.67 10.68
N GLU A 71 22.90 2.50 10.83
CA GLU A 71 23.41 1.22 10.34
C GLU A 71 23.45 1.19 8.81
N PHE A 72 22.42 1.76 8.16
CA PHE A 72 22.42 1.93 6.71
C PHE A 72 23.56 2.85 6.28
N GLU A 73 23.72 4.02 6.90
CA GLU A 73 24.76 4.99 6.52
C GLU A 73 26.17 4.38 6.69
N LEU A 74 26.39 3.64 7.77
CA LEU A 74 27.66 2.92 7.99
C LEU A 74 27.89 1.82 6.94
N GLY A 75 26.88 0.96 6.70
CA GLY A 75 26.96 -0.11 5.71
C GLY A 75 27.18 0.42 4.30
N TRP A 76 26.49 1.49 3.93
CA TRP A 76 26.67 2.18 2.65
C TRP A 76 28.08 2.75 2.51
N THR A 77 28.58 3.43 3.55
CA THR A 77 29.93 4.01 3.55
C THR A 77 31.01 2.94 3.40
N ASN A 78 30.87 1.81 4.08
CA ASN A 78 31.81 0.69 3.96
C ASN A 78 31.78 0.08 2.55
N LEU A 79 30.60 -0.12 1.98
CA LEU A 79 30.43 -0.63 0.62
C LEU A 79 31.07 0.31 -0.41
N MET A 80 30.82 1.62 -0.32
CA MET A 80 31.37 2.59 -1.25
C MET A 80 32.90 2.71 -1.12
N ARG A 81 33.46 2.55 0.08
CA ARG A 81 34.92 2.55 0.28
C ARG A 81 35.61 1.41 -0.47
N GLU A 82 34.96 0.25 -0.55
CA GLU A 82 35.52 -0.95 -1.20
C GLU A 82 35.30 -0.94 -2.71
N TYR A 83 34.10 -0.59 -3.17
CA TYR A 83 33.68 -0.77 -4.56
C TYR A 83 33.57 0.53 -5.38
N ASP A 84 33.62 1.70 -4.73
CA ASP A 84 33.52 3.01 -5.38
C ASP A 84 34.55 4.04 -4.85
N PRO A 85 35.86 3.73 -4.92
CA PRO A 85 36.91 4.59 -4.37
C PRO A 85 37.08 5.93 -5.11
N LEU A 86 36.49 6.06 -6.31
CA LEU A 86 36.54 7.27 -7.13
C LEU A 86 35.28 8.15 -6.97
N GLU A 87 34.37 7.80 -6.06
CA GLU A 87 33.10 8.49 -5.83
C GLU A 87 32.27 8.68 -7.11
N HIS A 88 31.63 7.62 -7.56
CA HIS A 88 30.75 7.64 -8.71
C HIS A 88 29.53 8.52 -8.42
N ASN A 89 29.40 9.62 -9.19
CA ASN A 89 28.32 10.61 -9.08
C ASN A 89 26.91 10.05 -8.87
N TRP A 90 26.60 8.86 -9.44
CA TRP A 90 25.30 8.24 -9.24
C TRP A 90 25.10 7.72 -7.80
N PHE A 91 26.10 7.09 -7.19
CA PHE A 91 26.00 6.61 -5.81
C PHE A 91 25.94 7.77 -4.82
N SER A 92 26.73 8.82 -5.04
CA SER A 92 26.64 10.06 -4.26
C SER A 92 25.23 10.64 -4.32
N HIS A 93 24.64 10.72 -5.51
CA HIS A 93 23.26 11.17 -5.67
C HIS A 93 22.24 10.23 -5.00
N MET A 94 22.39 8.90 -5.11
CA MET A 94 21.50 7.94 -4.44
C MET A 94 21.57 8.07 -2.91
N PHE A 95 22.75 8.37 -2.37
CA PHE A 95 22.96 8.62 -0.95
C PHE A 95 22.33 9.96 -0.51
N GLU A 96 22.44 11.03 -1.30
CA GLU A 96 21.76 12.31 -1.02
C GLU A 96 20.25 12.14 -0.85
N ILE A 97 19.63 11.37 -1.75
CA ILE A 97 18.18 11.14 -1.73
C ILE A 97 17.75 9.96 -0.86
N ARG A 98 18.64 9.36 -0.05
CA ARG A 98 18.38 8.12 0.73
C ARG A 98 17.09 8.15 1.54
N LYS A 99 16.74 9.28 2.13
CA LYS A 99 15.48 9.47 2.90
C LYS A 99 14.21 9.27 2.09
N MET A 100 14.29 9.32 0.76
CA MET A 100 13.15 9.13 -0.15
C MET A 100 12.93 7.68 -0.55
N TRP A 101 13.94 6.80 -0.46
CA TRP A 101 13.86 5.45 -1.04
C TRP A 101 14.34 4.30 -0.13
N ILE A 102 15.13 4.62 0.91
CA ILE A 102 15.68 3.62 1.82
C ILE A 102 14.70 3.33 2.98
N PRO A 103 14.30 2.06 3.18
CA PRO A 103 13.37 1.64 4.23
C PRO A 103 13.74 2.08 5.64
N ALA A 104 15.04 2.15 5.97
CA ALA A 104 15.54 2.56 7.27
C ALA A 104 15.04 3.97 7.69
N PHE A 105 14.73 4.84 6.71
CA PHE A 105 14.25 6.20 6.94
C PHE A 105 12.72 6.31 6.93
N PHE A 106 11.97 5.20 6.84
CA PHE A 106 10.51 5.21 6.76
C PHE A 106 9.85 4.76 8.06
N GLY A 107 10.57 4.77 9.19
CA GLY A 107 10.10 4.21 10.46
C GLY A 107 8.86 4.89 11.05
N ASP A 108 8.53 6.09 10.56
CA ASP A 108 7.36 6.90 10.87
C ASP A 108 6.16 6.63 9.96
N LEU A 109 6.35 5.93 8.84
CA LEU A 109 5.35 5.78 7.80
C LEU A 109 4.66 4.41 7.86
N PHE A 110 3.34 4.43 7.97
CA PHE A 110 2.52 3.24 7.79
C PHE A 110 2.39 2.90 6.30
N MET A 111 3.00 1.80 5.89
CA MET A 111 3.08 1.37 4.49
C MET A 111 2.24 0.14 4.21
N ALA A 112 1.80 -0.65 5.19
CA ALA A 112 0.88 -1.79 4.99
C ALA A 112 1.25 -2.72 3.82
N GLY A 113 2.54 -3.02 3.63
CA GLY A 113 3.05 -3.88 2.55
C GLY A 113 3.44 -3.14 1.27
N LEU A 114 3.28 -1.82 1.20
CA LEU A 114 3.67 -0.98 0.05
C LEU A 114 5.19 -0.91 -0.17
N LEU A 115 6.03 -1.21 0.83
CA LEU A 115 7.49 -1.13 0.69
C LEU A 115 8.06 -2.03 -0.43
N ARG A 116 7.34 -3.09 -0.80
CA ARG A 116 7.74 -4.06 -1.84
C ARG A 116 6.86 -3.98 -3.10
N THR A 117 5.94 -3.01 -3.23
CA THR A 117 4.86 -3.09 -4.22
C THR A 117 5.24 -2.91 -5.66
N THR A 118 6.44 -2.50 -6.04
CA THR A 118 6.75 -2.43 -7.48
C THR A 118 7.02 -3.78 -8.12
N SER A 119 7.38 -4.83 -7.37
CA SER A 119 7.25 -6.18 -7.94
C SER A 119 5.78 -6.54 -8.20
N ARG A 120 4.85 -5.96 -7.43
CA ARG A 120 3.40 -6.10 -7.65
C ARG A 120 2.93 -5.21 -8.82
N LEU A 121 3.38 -3.97 -8.94
CA LEU A 121 3.03 -3.10 -10.07
C LEU A 121 3.62 -3.61 -11.38
N GLU A 122 4.80 -4.22 -11.38
CA GLU A 122 5.33 -4.90 -12.57
C GLU A 122 4.56 -6.18 -12.88
N SER A 123 4.08 -6.94 -11.89
CA SER A 123 3.17 -8.06 -12.17
C SER A 123 1.82 -7.60 -12.71
N GLU A 124 1.30 -6.45 -12.25
CA GLU A 124 0.09 -5.84 -12.79
C GLU A 124 0.34 -5.30 -14.20
N ASN A 125 1.42 -4.58 -14.44
CA ASN A 125 1.81 -4.13 -15.78
C ASN A 125 1.98 -5.32 -16.73
N ASN A 126 2.65 -6.39 -16.28
CA ASN A 126 2.81 -7.60 -17.07
C ASN A 126 1.47 -8.27 -17.37
N PHE A 127 0.57 -8.34 -16.38
CA PHE A 127 -0.79 -8.83 -16.59
C PHE A 127 -1.52 -8.01 -17.65
N PHE A 128 -1.56 -6.68 -17.52
CA PHE A 128 -2.24 -5.83 -18.51
C PHE A 128 -1.54 -5.85 -19.88
N ASN A 129 -0.23 -6.03 -19.94
CA ASN A 129 0.49 -6.17 -21.21
C ASN A 129 -0.01 -7.36 -22.05
N GLU A 130 -0.51 -8.43 -21.42
CA GLU A 130 -1.15 -9.56 -22.13
C GLU A 130 -2.45 -9.16 -22.84
N PHE A 131 -3.11 -8.09 -22.36
CA PHE A 131 -4.39 -7.58 -22.87
C PHE A 131 -4.24 -6.29 -23.70
N THR A 132 -3.03 -5.72 -23.82
CA THR A 132 -2.83 -4.46 -24.54
C THR A 132 -1.95 -4.63 -25.77
N ASN A 133 -2.37 -4.04 -26.89
CA ASN A 133 -1.58 -3.96 -28.11
C ASN A 133 -1.51 -2.50 -28.58
N PRO A 134 -0.32 -1.98 -28.96
CA PRO A 134 -0.16 -0.61 -29.45
C PRO A 134 -1.02 -0.25 -30.67
N ILE A 135 -1.54 -1.24 -31.41
CA ILE A 135 -2.32 -1.07 -32.63
C ILE A 135 -3.83 -0.93 -32.33
N PHE A 136 -4.29 -1.23 -31.10
CA PHE A 136 -5.71 -1.19 -30.76
C PHE A 136 -6.31 0.21 -30.90
N SER A 137 -7.51 0.27 -31.46
CA SER A 137 -8.39 1.43 -31.33
C SER A 137 -8.83 1.60 -29.87
N LEU A 138 -9.34 2.79 -29.51
CA LEU A 138 -9.82 3.06 -28.15
C LEU A 138 -10.93 2.10 -27.71
N VAL A 139 -11.81 1.70 -28.65
CA VAL A 139 -12.91 0.77 -28.36
C VAL A 139 -12.36 -0.63 -28.08
N GLU A 140 -11.43 -1.11 -28.90
CA GLU A 140 -10.79 -2.42 -28.70
C GLU A 140 -9.99 -2.45 -27.39
N PHE A 141 -9.25 -1.37 -27.10
CA PHE A 141 -8.56 -1.23 -25.81
C PHE A 141 -9.54 -1.32 -24.63
N TYR A 142 -10.66 -0.62 -24.69
CA TYR A 142 -11.65 -0.64 -23.61
C TYR A 142 -12.24 -2.05 -23.40
N MET A 143 -12.58 -2.75 -24.49
CA MET A 143 -13.08 -4.14 -24.40
C MET A 143 -12.06 -5.09 -23.80
N GLN A 144 -10.78 -4.95 -24.16
CA GLN A 144 -9.70 -5.76 -23.58
C GLN A 144 -9.44 -5.41 -22.12
N PHE A 145 -9.54 -4.13 -21.76
CA PHE A 145 -9.43 -3.67 -20.37
C PHE A 145 -10.53 -4.28 -19.49
N GLU A 146 -11.79 -4.25 -19.94
CA GLU A 146 -12.91 -4.90 -19.22
C GLU A 146 -12.68 -6.41 -19.09
N SER A 147 -12.18 -7.06 -20.14
CA SER A 147 -11.83 -8.50 -20.09
C SER A 147 -10.72 -8.79 -19.07
N ALA A 148 -9.70 -7.92 -18.98
CA ALA A 148 -8.64 -8.02 -17.98
C ALA A 148 -9.20 -7.85 -16.56
N MET A 149 -10.09 -6.87 -16.36
CA MET A 149 -10.79 -6.65 -15.08
C MET A 149 -11.62 -7.86 -14.67
N ASP A 150 -12.39 -8.44 -15.59
CA ASP A 150 -13.20 -9.63 -15.32
C ASP A 150 -12.34 -10.85 -15.00
N SER A 151 -11.20 -11.02 -15.68
CA SER A 151 -10.22 -12.06 -15.35
C SER A 151 -9.69 -11.90 -13.92
N GLN A 152 -9.36 -10.67 -13.49
CA GLN A 152 -8.96 -10.40 -12.10
C GLN A 152 -10.07 -10.68 -11.11
N ARG A 153 -11.30 -10.23 -11.37
CA ARG A 153 -12.48 -10.48 -10.52
C ARG A 153 -12.75 -11.97 -10.39
N HIS A 154 -12.70 -12.71 -11.49
CA HIS A 154 -12.90 -14.15 -11.52
C HIS A 154 -11.85 -14.88 -10.68
N LYS A 155 -10.57 -14.53 -10.85
CA LYS A 155 -9.48 -15.08 -10.05
C LYS A 155 -9.63 -14.74 -8.56
N SER A 156 -10.05 -13.53 -8.24
CA SER A 156 -10.34 -13.12 -6.87
C SER A 156 -11.47 -13.95 -6.27
N ALA A 157 -12.57 -14.15 -7.01
CA ALA A 157 -13.69 -14.97 -6.56
C ALA A 157 -13.30 -16.43 -6.34
N GLN A 158 -12.46 -17.01 -7.21
CA GLN A 158 -11.91 -18.35 -7.02
C GLN A 158 -11.08 -18.45 -5.74
N LEU A 159 -10.23 -17.46 -5.45
CA LEU A 159 -9.41 -17.42 -4.24
C LEU A 159 -10.27 -17.26 -2.98
N THR A 160 -11.32 -16.43 -3.02
CA THR A 160 -12.28 -16.29 -1.93
C THR A 160 -12.98 -17.62 -1.66
N LYS A 161 -13.53 -18.26 -2.69
CA LYS A 161 -14.17 -19.58 -2.58
C LYS A 161 -13.22 -20.65 -2.01
N ALA A 162 -11.98 -20.68 -2.50
CA ALA A 162 -10.96 -21.58 -1.97
C ALA A 162 -10.68 -21.30 -0.48
N SER A 163 -10.59 -20.03 -0.08
CA SER A 163 -10.42 -19.60 1.31
C SER A 163 -11.61 -19.93 2.22
N GLU A 164 -12.83 -19.97 1.70
CA GLU A 164 -14.04 -20.36 2.45
C GLU A 164 -14.17 -21.87 2.59
N SER A 165 -13.81 -22.60 1.54
CA SER A 165 -13.87 -24.08 1.51
C SER A 165 -12.74 -24.77 2.27
N SER A 166 -11.62 -24.08 2.50
CA SER A 166 -10.43 -24.63 3.14
C SER A 166 -10.41 -24.32 4.63
N ILE A 167 -10.28 -25.36 5.45
CA ILE A 167 -9.93 -25.21 6.86
C ILE A 167 -8.40 -25.25 6.94
N PRO A 168 -7.73 -24.13 7.28
CA PRO A 168 -6.28 -24.14 7.37
C PRO A 168 -5.81 -25.04 8.51
N GLU A 169 -4.71 -25.76 8.27
CA GLU A 169 -4.04 -26.55 9.30
C GLU A 169 -3.43 -25.62 10.35
N TYR A 170 -3.70 -25.89 11.63
CA TYR A 170 -3.11 -25.16 12.75
C TYR A 170 -1.80 -25.80 13.18
N LYS A 171 -0.77 -24.99 13.37
CA LYS A 171 0.57 -25.44 13.80
C LYS A 171 0.80 -25.30 15.29
N THR A 172 -0.02 -24.50 15.97
CA THR A 172 0.09 -24.24 17.40
C THR A 172 -1.24 -24.48 18.11
N PRO A 173 -1.23 -24.77 19.42
CA PRO A 173 -2.47 -24.86 20.20
C PRO A 173 -3.06 -23.50 20.58
N LEU A 174 -2.49 -22.37 20.13
CA LEU A 174 -2.89 -21.04 20.59
C LEU A 174 -4.24 -20.62 20.00
N HIS A 175 -5.14 -20.13 20.86
CA HIS A 175 -6.43 -19.58 20.42
C HIS A 175 -6.27 -18.40 19.46
N ILE A 176 -5.19 -17.62 19.57
CA ILE A 176 -4.93 -16.49 18.66
C ILE A 176 -4.68 -16.93 17.21
N GLU A 177 -4.17 -18.14 16.99
CA GLU A 177 -4.02 -18.70 15.65
C GLU A 177 -5.39 -19.04 15.05
N ARG A 178 -6.29 -19.62 15.85
CA ARG A 178 -7.68 -19.88 15.45
C ARG A 178 -8.46 -18.59 15.18
N TYR A 179 -8.21 -17.55 15.99
CA TYR A 179 -8.76 -16.22 15.73
C TYR A 179 -8.22 -15.64 14.41
N ALA A 180 -6.92 -15.79 14.15
CA ALA A 180 -6.33 -15.31 12.89
C ALA A 180 -6.94 -16.01 11.67
N SER A 181 -7.27 -17.31 11.74
CA SER A 181 -7.89 -18.04 10.62
C SER A 181 -9.35 -17.67 10.37
N SER A 182 -10.09 -17.22 11.38
CA SER A 182 -11.46 -16.74 11.20
C SER A 182 -11.49 -15.35 10.55
N VAL A 183 -10.52 -14.50 10.86
CA VAL A 183 -10.49 -13.09 10.42
C VAL A 183 -9.78 -12.90 9.07
N TYR A 184 -8.58 -13.45 8.90
CA TYR A 184 -7.75 -13.20 7.71
C TYR A 184 -8.13 -14.11 6.54
N ASN A 185 -7.95 -13.61 5.31
CA ASN A 185 -7.96 -14.48 4.14
C ASN A 185 -6.82 -15.53 4.22
N LEU A 186 -6.98 -16.66 3.53
CA LEU A 186 -6.08 -17.80 3.66
C LEU A 186 -4.60 -17.46 3.42
N SER A 187 -4.31 -16.61 2.41
CA SER A 187 -2.93 -16.21 2.10
C SER A 187 -2.30 -15.37 3.21
N ILE A 188 -3.04 -14.42 3.79
CA ILE A 188 -2.54 -13.61 4.91
C ILE A 188 -2.48 -14.43 6.19
N PHE A 189 -3.43 -15.35 6.41
CA PHE A 189 -3.38 -16.27 7.53
C PHE A 189 -2.05 -17.03 7.59
N TYR A 190 -1.56 -17.57 6.48
CA TYR A 190 -0.27 -18.29 6.49
C TYR A 190 0.94 -17.39 6.81
N LEU A 191 0.89 -16.11 6.42
CA LEU A 191 1.93 -15.15 6.81
C LEU A 191 1.88 -14.86 8.32
N VAL A 192 0.68 -14.69 8.87
CA VAL A 192 0.47 -14.47 10.31
C VAL A 192 0.83 -15.72 11.11
N GLN A 193 0.43 -16.90 10.66
CA GLN A 193 0.75 -18.20 11.26
C GLN A 193 2.27 -18.38 11.36
N LYS A 194 3.03 -17.99 10.33
CA LYS A 194 4.49 -18.03 10.38
C LYS A 194 5.04 -17.20 11.52
N GLU A 195 4.58 -15.96 11.69
CA GLU A 195 5.01 -15.09 12.78
C GLU A 195 4.58 -15.62 14.16
N ILE A 196 3.41 -16.24 14.27
CA ILE A 196 2.95 -16.93 15.50
C ILE A 196 3.83 -18.13 15.82
N CYS A 197 4.17 -18.97 14.83
CA CYS A 197 5.03 -20.14 15.04
C CYS A 197 6.44 -19.75 15.50
N CYS A 198 7.00 -18.68 14.93
CA CYS A 198 8.31 -18.15 15.32
C CYS A 198 8.40 -17.77 16.80
N VAL A 199 7.29 -17.46 17.48
CA VAL A 199 7.28 -17.16 18.93
C VAL A 199 7.89 -18.29 19.76
N TYR A 200 7.81 -19.56 19.32
CA TYR A 200 8.30 -20.71 20.09
C TYR A 200 9.80 -20.97 19.96
N TYR A 201 10.38 -20.69 18.79
CA TYR A 201 11.75 -21.13 18.47
C TYR A 201 12.69 -19.95 18.20
N SER A 202 12.14 -18.77 17.94
CA SER A 202 12.88 -17.63 17.39
C SER A 202 12.91 -16.41 18.30
N CYS A 203 12.29 -16.45 19.49
CA CYS A 203 12.18 -15.29 20.36
C CYS A 203 12.49 -15.67 21.81
N ALA A 204 13.33 -14.86 22.47
CA ALA A 204 13.64 -14.98 23.89
C ALA A 204 13.59 -13.62 24.58
N VAL A 205 13.09 -13.57 25.82
CA VAL A 205 13.06 -12.34 26.62
C VAL A 205 14.43 -12.13 27.25
N GLN A 206 15.01 -10.97 26.98
CA GLN A 206 16.27 -10.51 27.58
C GLN A 206 16.01 -9.68 28.84
N SER A 207 14.97 -8.83 28.82
CA SER A 207 14.55 -8.07 30.00
C SER A 207 13.08 -7.68 29.93
N LEU A 208 12.51 -7.41 31.10
CA LEU A 208 11.16 -6.90 31.28
C LEU A 208 11.20 -5.77 32.30
N GLN A 209 10.75 -4.59 31.88
CA GLN A 209 10.56 -3.42 32.74
C GLN A 209 9.08 -3.10 32.84
N HIS A 210 8.67 -2.60 33.99
CA HIS A 210 7.28 -2.25 34.28
C HIS A 210 7.21 -0.90 34.99
N GLU A 211 6.60 0.08 34.33
CA GLU A 211 6.43 1.45 34.81
C GLU A 211 4.94 1.82 34.75
N GLY A 212 4.24 1.59 35.86
CA GLY A 212 2.82 1.92 36.01
C GLY A 212 1.91 1.13 35.06
N ILE A 213 1.54 1.75 33.94
CA ILE A 213 0.67 1.16 32.89
C ILE A 213 1.46 0.66 31.67
N VAL A 214 2.79 0.86 31.66
CA VAL A 214 3.65 0.51 30.52
C VAL A 214 4.55 -0.67 30.88
N PHE A 215 4.50 -1.70 30.06
CA PHE A 215 5.42 -2.84 30.07
C PHE A 215 6.38 -2.74 28.89
N THR A 216 7.68 -2.77 29.16
CA THR A 216 8.72 -2.73 28.12
C THR A 216 9.48 -4.05 28.12
N TYR A 217 9.30 -4.83 27.05
CA TYR A 217 10.01 -6.08 26.82
C TYR A 217 11.19 -5.83 25.89
N VAL A 218 12.35 -6.42 26.20
CA VAL A 218 13.45 -6.57 25.24
C VAL A 218 13.48 -8.02 24.80
N ILE A 219 13.22 -8.27 23.53
CA ILE A 219 13.11 -9.60 22.94
C ILE A 219 14.24 -9.77 21.92
N SER A 220 15.07 -10.79 22.11
CA SER A 220 16.08 -11.19 21.12
C SER A 220 15.47 -12.14 20.10
N ASP A 221 15.82 -12.00 18.83
CA ASP A 221 15.42 -12.94 17.79
C ASP A 221 16.49 -14.00 17.46
N GLU A 222 16.18 -14.91 16.53
CA GLU A 222 17.08 -15.95 16.01
C GLU A 222 18.40 -15.43 15.41
N ARG A 223 18.49 -14.13 15.11
CA ARG A 223 19.69 -13.48 14.57
C ARG A 223 20.55 -12.83 15.68
N GLY A 224 20.12 -12.95 16.93
CA GLY A 224 20.76 -12.27 18.07
C GLY A 224 20.47 -10.76 18.11
N LEU A 225 19.51 -10.26 17.34
CA LEU A 225 19.12 -8.85 17.36
C LEU A 225 18.07 -8.61 18.44
N ASN A 226 18.22 -7.52 19.18
CA ASN A 226 17.30 -7.14 20.25
C ASN A 226 16.26 -6.14 19.76
N PHE A 227 14.99 -6.42 20.06
CA PHE A 227 13.86 -5.57 19.75
C PHE A 227 13.08 -5.20 21.00
N THR A 228 12.73 -3.93 21.12
CA THR A 228 11.92 -3.42 22.23
C THR A 228 10.46 -3.49 21.84
N VAL A 229 9.64 -4.11 22.70
CA VAL A 229 8.17 -4.10 22.60
C VAL A 229 7.61 -3.33 23.78
N VAL A 230 6.97 -2.21 23.50
CA VAL A 230 6.26 -1.38 24.48
C VAL A 230 4.80 -1.77 24.45
N HIS A 231 4.28 -2.24 25.56
CA HIS A 231 2.87 -2.56 25.77
C HIS A 231 2.28 -1.61 26.79
N ASN A 232 1.34 -0.78 26.37
CA ASN A 232 0.57 0.08 27.27
C ASN A 232 -0.78 -0.58 27.56
N THR A 233 -1.10 -0.75 28.84
CA THR A 233 -2.33 -1.40 29.30
C THR A 233 -3.55 -0.48 29.24
N SER A 234 -3.36 0.84 29.26
CA SER A 234 -4.47 1.81 29.23
C SER A 234 -5.18 1.86 27.87
N ASP A 235 -4.40 1.86 26.79
CA ASP A 235 -4.90 1.96 25.41
C ASP A 235 -4.78 0.62 24.64
N GLY A 236 -4.22 -0.41 25.29
CA GLY A 236 -3.98 -1.72 24.70
C GLY A 236 -2.91 -1.74 23.58
N THR A 237 -2.18 -0.63 23.36
CA THR A 237 -1.13 -0.55 22.33
C THR A 237 0.01 -1.52 22.63
N LYS A 238 0.58 -2.03 21.54
CA LYS A 238 1.77 -2.86 21.47
C LYS A 238 2.60 -2.34 20.30
N LEU A 239 3.68 -1.63 20.60
CA LEU A 239 4.58 -1.04 19.62
C LEU A 239 5.90 -1.80 19.67
N CYS A 240 6.40 -2.24 18.52
CA CYS A 240 7.68 -2.92 18.43
C CYS A 240 8.68 -2.08 17.64
N SER A 241 9.91 -1.97 18.14
CA SER A 241 11.02 -1.29 17.44
C SER A 241 11.34 -1.92 16.10
N CYS A 242 10.94 -3.18 15.87
CA CYS A 242 11.11 -3.82 14.57
C CYS A 242 10.22 -3.21 13.48
N LYS A 243 9.19 -2.41 13.80
CA LYS A 243 8.29 -1.70 12.86
C LYS A 243 7.63 -2.58 11.78
N HIS A 244 7.48 -3.88 12.05
CA HIS A 244 6.92 -4.83 11.08
C HIS A 244 5.45 -4.53 10.75
N PHE A 245 4.66 -4.14 11.75
CA PHE A 245 3.26 -3.77 11.54
C PHE A 245 3.15 -2.52 10.67
N GLU A 246 3.96 -1.50 10.92
CA GLU A 246 3.98 -0.29 10.12
C GLU A 246 4.40 -0.59 8.67
N ARG A 247 5.39 -1.45 8.46
CA ARG A 247 5.88 -1.79 7.11
C ARG A 247 4.96 -2.72 6.33
N ILE A 248 4.43 -3.77 6.96
CA ILE A 248 3.73 -4.88 6.29
C ILE A 248 2.21 -4.86 6.55
N GLY A 249 1.79 -4.31 7.69
CA GLY A 249 0.38 -4.30 8.10
C GLY A 249 -0.08 -5.58 8.81
N ILE A 250 0.85 -6.44 9.25
CA ILE A 250 0.58 -7.60 10.10
C ILE A 250 1.47 -7.54 11.35
N LEU A 251 1.08 -8.16 12.45
CA LEU A 251 1.90 -8.17 13.67
C LEU A 251 3.17 -9.02 13.48
N CYS A 252 4.28 -8.61 14.10
CA CYS A 252 5.49 -9.42 14.15
C CYS A 252 5.45 -10.47 15.26
N ARG A 253 6.34 -11.47 15.14
CA ARG A 253 6.67 -12.44 16.19
C ARG A 253 6.93 -11.81 17.57
N HIS A 254 7.57 -10.64 17.65
CA HIS A 254 7.84 -9.98 18.94
C HIS A 254 6.56 -9.54 19.64
N ILE A 255 5.59 -8.99 18.90
CA ILE A 255 4.29 -8.60 19.47
C ILE A 255 3.47 -9.85 19.77
N PHE A 256 3.50 -10.88 18.92
CA PHE A 256 2.86 -12.16 19.22
C PHE A 256 3.44 -12.84 20.47
N PHE A 257 4.74 -12.69 20.73
CA PHE A 257 5.36 -13.14 21.98
C PHE A 257 4.72 -12.46 23.19
N VAL A 258 4.59 -11.12 23.17
CA VAL A 258 3.92 -10.39 24.26
C VAL A 258 2.45 -10.76 24.39
N LEU A 259 1.73 -10.97 23.28
CA LEU A 259 0.33 -11.42 23.29
C LEU A 259 0.20 -12.81 23.93
N LYS A 260 1.12 -13.72 23.63
CA LYS A 260 1.21 -15.06 24.25
C LYS A 260 1.49 -14.95 25.75
N ASP A 261 2.47 -14.15 26.15
CA ASP A 261 2.81 -13.90 27.57
C ASP A 261 1.62 -13.37 28.36
N LYS A 262 0.87 -12.41 27.78
CA LYS A 262 -0.35 -11.84 28.37
C LYS A 262 -1.59 -12.72 28.19
N LYS A 263 -1.47 -13.94 27.65
CA LYS A 263 -2.58 -14.89 27.41
C LYS A 263 -3.75 -14.28 26.61
N VAL A 264 -3.41 -13.43 25.64
CA VAL A 264 -4.41 -12.80 24.77
C VAL A 264 -4.81 -13.78 23.67
N ASN A 265 -6.11 -14.07 23.59
CA ASN A 265 -6.66 -15.08 22.67
C ASN A 265 -7.10 -14.53 21.31
N ALA A 266 -7.18 -13.21 21.16
CA ALA A 266 -7.61 -12.54 19.93
C ALA A 266 -6.66 -11.40 19.57
N ILE A 267 -6.40 -11.20 18.28
CA ILE A 267 -5.59 -10.06 17.83
C ILE A 267 -6.43 -8.80 18.06
N PRO A 268 -5.93 -7.79 18.78
CA PRO A 268 -6.70 -6.57 19.01
C PRO A 268 -7.07 -5.89 17.69
N ASP A 269 -8.31 -5.43 17.56
CA ASP A 269 -8.91 -4.95 16.29
C ASP A 269 -8.09 -3.85 15.61
N ARG A 270 -7.42 -3.00 16.39
CA ARG A 270 -6.52 -1.96 15.86
C ARG A 270 -5.35 -2.49 15.02
N TYR A 271 -5.02 -3.78 15.16
CA TYR A 271 -3.97 -4.47 14.41
C TYR A 271 -4.53 -5.37 13.30
N VAL A 272 -5.85 -5.42 13.15
CA VAL A 272 -6.55 -6.13 12.08
C VAL A 272 -6.90 -5.13 11.00
N LEU A 273 -6.21 -5.20 9.86
CA LEU A 273 -6.50 -4.33 8.73
C LEU A 273 -7.55 -4.99 7.83
N HIS A 274 -8.66 -4.29 7.58
CA HIS A 274 -9.76 -4.77 6.75
C HIS A 274 -9.29 -5.33 5.40
N ARG A 275 -8.29 -4.70 4.76
CA ARG A 275 -7.73 -5.13 3.46
C ARG A 275 -7.16 -6.56 3.46
N TRP A 276 -6.90 -7.13 4.63
CA TRP A 276 -6.35 -8.47 4.80
C TRP A 276 -7.41 -9.49 5.23
N CYS A 277 -8.61 -9.04 5.56
CA CYS A 277 -9.71 -9.87 6.02
C CYS A 277 -10.44 -10.55 4.85
N LYS A 278 -11.20 -11.61 5.15
CA LYS A 278 -11.98 -12.36 4.16
C LYS A 278 -13.00 -11.49 3.42
N ASP A 279 -13.60 -10.52 4.12
CA ASP A 279 -14.63 -9.63 3.56
C ASP A 279 -14.08 -8.37 2.88
N SER A 280 -12.76 -8.31 2.65
CA SER A 280 -12.05 -7.13 2.15
C SER A 280 -12.54 -6.58 0.79
N ILE A 281 -13.18 -7.43 -0.02
CA ILE A 281 -13.64 -7.12 -1.38
C ILE A 281 -15.15 -6.78 -1.42
N LEU A 282 -15.91 -7.18 -0.40
CA LEU A 282 -17.37 -7.03 -0.37
C LEU A 282 -17.83 -5.67 0.18
N ASN A 283 -16.98 -4.98 0.94
CA ASN A 283 -17.30 -3.64 1.43
C ASN A 283 -16.74 -2.56 0.50
N PRO A 284 -17.58 -1.60 0.03
CA PRO A 284 -17.09 -0.39 -0.60
C PRO A 284 -16.06 0.28 0.31
N LEU A 285 -15.07 0.95 -0.29
CA LEU A 285 -13.93 1.67 0.32
C LEU A 285 -14.30 2.71 1.42
N ASN A 286 -15.57 2.81 1.82
CA ASN A 286 -16.09 3.72 2.83
C ASN A 286 -16.52 3.06 4.14
N ALA A 287 -16.40 1.73 4.33
CA ALA A 287 -16.63 1.08 5.63
C ALA A 287 -15.46 1.28 6.61
N PHE A 288 -14.88 2.49 6.67
CA PHE A 288 -13.94 2.91 7.70
C PHE A 288 -14.71 3.61 8.83
N GLU A 289 -15.63 2.90 9.47
CA GLU A 289 -16.06 3.23 10.83
C GLU A 289 -15.66 2.06 11.71
N ASP A 290 -14.45 2.13 12.27
CA ASP A 290 -14.27 2.08 13.71
C ASP A 290 -12.81 2.31 14.17
N GLY A 291 -12.66 3.20 15.15
CA GLY A 291 -11.63 3.09 16.18
C GLY A 291 -10.31 3.88 16.08
N VAL A 292 -9.78 4.22 14.89
CA VAL A 292 -8.43 4.84 14.81
C VAL A 292 -8.37 6.18 14.05
N PHE A 293 -9.45 6.61 13.40
CA PHE A 293 -9.44 7.81 12.53
C PHE A 293 -10.29 8.98 13.03
N LYS A 294 -10.36 9.21 14.34
CA LYS A 294 -10.93 10.44 14.92
C LYS A 294 -9.87 11.50 15.16
N GLN A 295 -9.30 12.02 14.08
CA GLN A 295 -8.82 13.39 14.06
C GLN A 295 -8.84 13.87 12.61
N CYS A 296 -9.95 14.50 12.23
CA CYS A 296 -10.01 15.83 11.61
C CYS A 296 -11.25 16.00 10.72
N VAL A 297 -11.91 17.15 10.96
CA VAL A 297 -12.91 17.87 10.16
C VAL A 297 -14.34 17.32 10.14
N GLY A 298 -15.26 18.20 10.54
CA GLY A 298 -16.71 17.98 10.55
C GLY A 298 -17.24 17.77 9.14
N THR A 299 -17.47 16.52 8.78
CA THR A 299 -18.29 16.17 7.62
C THR A 299 -19.76 16.44 7.98
N GLU A 300 -20.47 17.23 7.17
CA GLU A 300 -21.92 17.44 7.32
C GLU A 300 -22.64 16.09 7.35
N LYS A 301 -23.53 15.91 8.35
CA LYS A 301 -24.28 14.66 8.58
C LYS A 301 -25.00 14.16 7.32
N GLN A 302 -25.42 15.07 6.44
CA GLN A 302 -26.09 14.75 5.18
C GLN A 302 -25.16 14.07 4.17
N THR A 303 -23.90 14.50 4.08
CA THR A 303 -22.91 13.91 3.15
C THR A 303 -22.52 12.50 3.58
N LEU A 304 -22.47 12.22 4.89
CA LEU A 304 -22.19 10.88 5.41
C LEU A 304 -23.36 9.93 5.11
N ALA A 305 -24.60 10.34 5.42
CA ALA A 305 -25.79 9.55 5.14
C ALA A 305 -25.95 9.21 3.64
N MET A 306 -25.65 10.16 2.76
CA MET A 306 -25.68 9.95 1.31
C MET A 306 -24.61 8.95 0.85
N LYS A 307 -23.41 8.99 1.43
CA LYS A 307 -22.34 8.02 1.12
C LYS A 307 -22.72 6.60 1.57
N THR A 308 -23.29 6.45 2.76
CA THR A 308 -23.75 5.16 3.28
C THR A 308 -24.85 4.59 2.41
N LEU A 309 -25.85 5.40 2.02
CA LEU A 309 -26.94 4.96 1.14
C LEU A 309 -26.43 4.41 -0.20
N TRP A 310 -25.53 5.13 -0.88
CA TRP A 310 -24.98 4.65 -2.16
C TRP A 310 -24.16 3.38 -1.98
N SER A 311 -23.41 3.26 -0.88
CA SER A 311 -22.67 2.05 -0.52
C SER A 311 -23.60 0.84 -0.41
N ASP A 312 -24.70 0.98 0.33
CA ASP A 312 -25.68 -0.08 0.55
C ASP A 312 -26.38 -0.48 -0.76
N ILE A 313 -26.75 0.50 -1.60
CA ILE A 313 -27.34 0.25 -2.92
C ILE A 313 -26.37 -0.56 -3.80
N HIS A 314 -25.10 -0.14 -3.89
CA HIS A 314 -24.11 -0.86 -4.68
C HIS A 314 -23.88 -2.28 -4.16
N PHE A 315 -23.86 -2.47 -2.85
CA PHE A 315 -23.76 -3.79 -2.22
C PHE A 315 -24.95 -4.68 -2.59
N CYS A 316 -26.18 -4.17 -2.44
CA CYS A 316 -27.39 -4.89 -2.83
C CYS A 316 -27.35 -5.30 -4.30
N VAL A 317 -26.97 -4.39 -5.21
CA VAL A 317 -26.86 -4.68 -6.65
C VAL A 317 -25.81 -5.75 -6.92
N GLY A 318 -24.63 -5.68 -6.31
CA GLY A 318 -23.58 -6.68 -6.47
C GLY A 318 -23.99 -8.09 -6.03
N MET A 319 -24.82 -8.22 -4.98
CA MET A 319 -25.35 -9.51 -4.55
C MET A 319 -26.33 -10.15 -5.55
N ILE A 320 -27.06 -9.32 -6.30
CA ILE A 320 -28.18 -9.76 -7.16
C ILE A 320 -27.89 -9.65 -8.65
N GLU A 321 -26.70 -9.17 -9.05
CA GLU A 321 -26.32 -8.86 -10.43
C GLU A 321 -26.52 -10.03 -11.41
N HIS A 322 -26.31 -11.26 -10.95
CA HIS A 322 -26.48 -12.47 -11.77
C HIS A 322 -27.88 -13.10 -11.68
N HIS A 323 -28.84 -12.43 -11.03
CA HIS A 323 -30.20 -12.93 -10.80
C HIS A 323 -31.23 -11.93 -11.35
N PRO A 324 -31.64 -12.06 -12.63
CA PRO A 324 -32.50 -11.07 -13.30
C PRO A 324 -33.83 -10.80 -12.58
N HIS A 325 -34.42 -11.82 -11.96
CA HIS A 325 -35.65 -11.67 -11.18
C HIS A 325 -35.47 -10.82 -9.91
N LEU A 326 -34.33 -10.96 -9.23
CA LEU A 326 -34.01 -10.16 -8.03
C LEU A 326 -33.65 -8.72 -8.40
N LEU A 327 -32.95 -8.51 -9.52
CA LEU A 327 -32.73 -7.17 -10.08
C LEU A 327 -34.05 -6.46 -10.37
N GLN A 328 -35.02 -7.17 -10.96
CA GLN A 328 -36.35 -6.63 -11.23
C GLN A 328 -37.07 -6.25 -9.94
N GLN A 329 -37.08 -7.14 -8.93
CA GLN A 329 -37.67 -6.85 -7.62
C GLN A 329 -37.04 -5.62 -6.95
N PHE A 330 -35.71 -5.52 -6.96
CA PHE A 330 -35.01 -4.37 -6.38
C PHE A 330 -35.32 -3.06 -7.14
N SER A 331 -35.39 -3.13 -8.48
CA SER A 331 -35.81 -2.01 -9.32
C SER A 331 -37.23 -1.55 -8.98
N ASP A 332 -38.16 -2.48 -8.74
CA ASP A 332 -39.54 -2.17 -8.41
C ASP A 332 -39.66 -1.52 -7.03
N VAL A 333 -38.87 -1.95 -6.03
CA VAL A 333 -38.76 -1.26 -4.72
C VAL A 333 -38.28 0.18 -4.88
N ILE A 334 -37.26 0.41 -5.71
CA ILE A 334 -36.75 1.76 -5.99
C ILE A 334 -37.81 2.62 -6.69
N LYS A 335 -38.58 2.06 -7.63
CA LYS A 335 -39.67 2.77 -8.32
C LYS A 335 -40.78 3.19 -7.35
N VAL A 336 -41.22 2.28 -6.47
CA VAL A 336 -42.21 2.59 -5.43
C VAL A 336 -41.73 3.74 -4.55
N GLN A 337 -40.47 3.70 -4.13
CA GLN A 337 -39.90 4.76 -3.30
C GLN A 337 -39.78 6.09 -4.07
N LYS A 338 -39.44 6.04 -5.36
CA LYS A 338 -39.39 7.21 -6.25
C LYS A 338 -40.77 7.85 -6.39
N GLU A 339 -41.84 7.07 -6.53
CA GLU A 339 -43.21 7.58 -6.63
C GLU A 339 -43.69 8.21 -5.30
N LEU A 340 -43.37 7.60 -4.17
CA LEU A 340 -43.61 8.16 -2.83
C LEU A 340 -42.91 9.51 -2.61
N TRP A 341 -41.68 9.68 -3.09
CA TRP A 341 -40.95 10.95 -2.99
C TRP A 341 -41.41 11.99 -4.00
N SER A 342 -41.81 11.55 -5.20
CA SER A 342 -42.32 12.45 -6.23
C SER A 342 -43.70 13.03 -5.85
N SER A 343 -44.52 12.25 -5.14
CA SER A 343 -45.83 12.69 -4.65
C SER A 343 -45.78 13.58 -3.40
N SER A 344 -44.64 13.65 -2.71
CA SER A 344 -44.45 14.42 -1.48
C SER A 344 -43.71 15.75 -1.67
N GLN A 345 -43.30 16.10 -2.90
CA GLN A 345 -42.72 17.41 -3.20
C GLN A 345 -43.77 18.39 -3.77
N PRO A 346 -43.82 19.65 -3.30
CA PRO A 346 -44.66 20.67 -3.91
C PRO A 346 -44.21 20.95 -5.35
N SER A 347 -45.17 21.28 -6.22
CA SER A 347 -45.08 21.40 -7.70
C SER A 347 -44.17 22.51 -8.25
N SER A 348 -43.01 22.73 -7.64
CA SER A 348 -41.98 23.70 -8.03
C SER A 348 -40.63 22.99 -8.19
N ALA A 349 -40.58 21.93 -9.00
CA ALA A 349 -39.31 21.43 -9.52
C ALA A 349 -39.04 22.14 -10.86
N THR A 350 -38.50 23.36 -10.79
CA THR A 350 -37.79 23.94 -11.93
C THR A 350 -36.75 22.94 -12.37
N ALA A 351 -36.74 22.60 -13.66
CA ALA A 351 -35.78 21.68 -14.26
C ALA A 351 -34.36 22.08 -13.82
N SER A 352 -33.78 21.27 -12.92
CA SER A 352 -32.44 21.51 -12.41
C SER A 352 -31.50 21.55 -13.60
N SER A 353 -30.73 22.63 -13.73
CA SER A 353 -29.82 22.77 -14.86
C SER A 353 -28.81 21.62 -14.83
N LYS A 354 -28.30 21.15 -15.99
CA LYS A 354 -27.24 20.11 -16.03
C LYS A 354 -26.09 20.42 -15.06
N SER A 355 -25.79 21.70 -14.84
CA SER A 355 -24.77 22.18 -13.90
C SER A 355 -25.08 21.84 -12.44
N GLU A 356 -26.34 21.96 -12.02
CA GLU A 356 -26.79 21.63 -10.66
C GLU A 356 -26.83 20.12 -10.41
N VAL A 357 -27.24 19.33 -11.41
CA VAL A 357 -27.18 17.86 -11.36
C VAL A 357 -25.72 17.40 -11.22
N ILE A 358 -24.80 17.98 -12.01
CA ILE A 358 -23.36 17.71 -11.92
C ILE A 358 -22.83 18.14 -10.54
N LYS A 359 -23.21 19.31 -10.02
CA LYS A 359 -22.85 19.76 -8.67
C LYS A 359 -23.35 18.78 -7.59
N GLY A 360 -24.52 18.18 -7.77
CA GLY A 360 -25.07 17.17 -6.87
C GLY A 360 -24.26 15.85 -6.87
N PHE A 361 -23.82 15.38 -8.03
CA PHE A 361 -22.99 14.16 -8.14
C PHE A 361 -21.55 14.36 -7.64
N TYR A 362 -20.93 15.49 -8.00
CA TYR A 362 -19.50 15.73 -7.75
C TYR A 362 -19.23 16.62 -6.54
N GLY A 363 -20.26 17.16 -5.87
CA GLY A 363 -20.15 17.95 -4.64
C GLY A 363 -19.49 19.32 -4.81
N SER A 364 -19.22 19.76 -6.04
CA SER A 364 -18.57 21.03 -6.35
C SER A 364 -19.17 21.61 -7.64
N PRO A 365 -19.43 22.93 -7.73
CA PRO A 365 -19.85 23.54 -8.98
C PRO A 365 -18.73 23.44 -10.02
N ILE A 366 -19.11 23.34 -11.31
CA ILE A 366 -18.15 23.49 -12.40
C ILE A 366 -17.50 24.87 -12.26
N PRO A 367 -16.16 24.97 -12.17
CA PRO A 367 -15.49 26.27 -12.09
C PRO A 367 -15.88 27.13 -13.29
N THR A 368 -16.40 28.33 -13.04
CA THR A 368 -16.77 29.31 -14.08
C THR A 368 -15.57 29.76 -14.92
N GLN A 369 -14.36 29.55 -14.40
CA GLN A 369 -13.10 29.83 -15.08
C GLN A 369 -12.16 28.63 -14.91
N ILE A 370 -12.01 27.85 -15.97
CA ILE A 370 -10.99 26.81 -16.03
C ILE A 370 -9.68 27.50 -16.44
N SER A 371 -8.94 27.98 -15.43
CA SER A 371 -7.54 28.38 -15.63
C SER A 371 -6.67 27.13 -15.60
N VAL A 372 -6.62 26.39 -16.72
CA VAL A 372 -5.56 25.40 -16.91
C VAL A 372 -4.32 26.17 -17.33
N HIS A 373 -3.55 26.65 -16.35
CA HIS A 373 -2.17 26.99 -16.65
C HIS A 373 -1.45 25.68 -17.03
N PRO A 374 -0.60 25.68 -18.07
CA PRO A 374 0.36 24.60 -18.23
C PRO A 374 1.03 24.39 -16.87
N PRO A 375 1.10 23.15 -16.35
CA PRO A 375 1.87 22.91 -15.14
C PRO A 375 3.25 23.54 -15.36
N GLN A 376 3.77 24.26 -14.35
CA GLN A 376 5.11 24.81 -14.42
C GLN A 376 6.01 23.76 -15.03
N GLN A 377 6.65 24.08 -16.15
CA GLN A 377 7.26 23.09 -17.04
C GLN A 377 8.24 22.25 -16.22
N ALA A 378 7.78 21.08 -15.79
CA ALA A 378 8.60 20.17 -15.04
C ALA A 378 9.66 19.67 -16.01
N ARG A 379 10.91 19.65 -15.55
CA ARG A 379 12.00 19.00 -16.30
C ARG A 379 11.69 17.51 -16.37
N ASN A 380 10.94 17.15 -17.41
CA ASN A 380 10.49 15.80 -17.68
C ASN A 380 11.68 14.92 -18.11
N LYS A 381 11.43 13.60 -18.19
CA LYS A 381 12.41 12.61 -18.64
C LYS A 381 12.88 12.97 -20.07
N GLY A 382 14.05 13.60 -20.18
CA GLY A 382 14.60 14.11 -21.44
C GLY A 382 14.99 15.60 -21.41
N CYS A 383 14.42 16.40 -20.50
CA CYS A 383 14.73 17.83 -20.37
C CYS A 383 15.75 18.08 -19.25
N GLY A 384 17.02 17.83 -19.52
CA GLY A 384 18.14 18.10 -18.62
C GLY A 384 19.36 17.21 -18.92
N LYS A 385 20.53 17.56 -18.39
CA LYS A 385 21.73 16.69 -18.43
C LYS A 385 21.47 15.45 -17.55
N ARG A 386 20.69 14.49 -18.06
CA ARG A 386 20.56 13.14 -17.50
C ARG A 386 21.97 12.58 -17.32
N ILE A 387 22.27 12.04 -16.14
CA ILE A 387 23.51 11.28 -15.92
C ILE A 387 23.47 10.08 -16.87
N LYS A 388 24.23 10.20 -17.98
CA LYS A 388 24.33 9.15 -18.99
C LYS A 388 24.92 7.90 -18.35
N SER A 389 24.29 6.76 -18.61
CA SER A 389 24.76 5.47 -18.15
C SER A 389 26.12 5.14 -18.78
N GLY A 390 26.91 4.27 -18.16
CA GLY A 390 28.17 3.80 -18.76
C GLY A 390 27.97 3.18 -20.15
N LYS A 391 26.85 2.46 -20.32
CA LYS A 391 26.42 1.89 -21.60
C LYS A 391 26.07 2.98 -22.64
N GLU A 392 25.37 4.04 -22.25
CA GLU A 392 25.05 5.17 -23.13
C GLU A 392 26.32 5.89 -23.58
N LYS A 393 27.27 6.12 -22.66
CA LYS A 393 28.58 6.70 -22.99
C LYS A 393 29.36 5.81 -23.95
N ALA A 394 29.37 4.49 -23.72
CA ALA A 394 30.04 3.54 -24.61
C ALA A 394 29.42 3.50 -26.02
N ILE A 395 28.08 3.56 -26.12
CA ILE A 395 27.37 3.63 -27.40
C ILE A 395 27.68 4.94 -28.14
N GLU A 396 27.68 6.08 -27.45
CA GLU A 396 28.02 7.37 -28.05
C GLU A 396 29.49 7.44 -28.52
N VAL A 397 30.41 6.82 -27.78
CA VAL A 397 31.82 6.71 -28.19
C VAL A 397 31.96 5.83 -29.44
N SER A 398 31.24 4.71 -29.52
CA SER A 398 31.22 3.83 -30.70
C SER A 398 30.55 4.47 -31.92
N GLN A 399 29.64 5.42 -31.73
CA GLN A 399 28.99 6.16 -32.82
C GLN A 399 29.84 7.33 -33.33
N LYS A 400 30.78 7.85 -32.54
CA LYS A 400 31.74 8.89 -32.95
C LYS A 400 32.98 8.35 -33.66
N SER A 401 33.20 7.02 -33.65
CA SER A 401 34.32 6.35 -34.31
C SER A 401 33.97 5.77 -35.69
N LYS A 402 32.81 6.13 -36.25
CA LYS A 402 32.43 5.96 -37.65
C LYS A 402 32.33 7.35 -38.27
#